data_AF-A0A839EYD5-F1
#
_entry.id   AF-A0A839EYD5-F1
#
_cell.length_a   1.000
_cell.length_b   1.000
_cell.length_c   1.000
_cell.angle_alpha   90.00
_cell.angle_beta   90.00
_cell.angle_gamma   90.00
#
_symmetry.space_group_name_H-M   'P 1'
#
loop_
_entity.id
_entity.type
_entity.pdbx_description
1 polymer ?
#
loop_
_entity_poly.entity_id
_entity_poly.type
_entity_poly.pdbx_seq_one_letter_code
_entity_poly.pdbx_strand_id
1 'polypeptide(L)'
;MKTQMMRALALALSLAAAGSAFARSDIRDGNAMVQPVKGDKYSIDGSIMGKAELYGYMGGLRDDDHITGIVLKRGGSDEQRRVIGSIAKTLGLKSFEQDGGDLKEIPQPDRPAAAPAIENPSATDGQPAAAAPAPTEKPAGN
;
A
#
# COMPACT_ATOMS: atom_id res chain seq x y z
N MET A 1 24.87 -43.81 -20.99
CA MET A 1 24.54 -42.51 -21.61
C MET A 1 23.14 -41.99 -21.24
N LYS A 2 22.08 -42.82 -21.20
CA LYS A 2 20.71 -42.40 -20.82
C LYS A 2 20.57 -41.69 -19.45
N THR A 3 21.31 -42.15 -18.42
CA THR A 3 21.20 -41.61 -17.05
C THR A 3 21.81 -40.21 -16.86
N GLN A 4 22.76 -39.83 -17.71
CA GLN A 4 23.40 -38.50 -17.70
C GLN A 4 22.48 -37.44 -18.34
N MET A 5 21.71 -37.84 -19.36
CA MET A 5 20.78 -36.95 -20.07
C MET A 5 19.55 -36.59 -19.21
N MET A 6 19.10 -37.52 -18.35
CA MET A 6 17.96 -37.32 -17.46
C MET A 6 18.28 -36.36 -16.29
N ARG A 7 19.56 -36.31 -15.86
CA ARG A 7 20.03 -35.36 -14.85
C ARG A 7 20.18 -33.94 -15.40
N ALA A 8 20.65 -33.79 -16.64
CA ALA A 8 20.72 -32.48 -17.30
C ALA A 8 19.32 -31.86 -17.52
N LEU A 9 18.33 -32.69 -17.86
CA LEU A 9 16.95 -32.24 -18.03
C LEU A 9 16.31 -31.80 -16.69
N ALA A 10 16.58 -32.51 -15.60
CA ALA A 10 16.11 -32.14 -14.27
C ALA A 10 16.75 -30.84 -13.75
N LEU A 11 18.04 -30.61 -14.06
CA LEU A 11 18.73 -29.38 -13.69
C LEU A 11 18.20 -28.15 -14.47
N ALA A 12 17.88 -28.32 -15.75
CA ALA A 12 17.31 -27.28 -16.59
C ALA A 12 15.88 -26.89 -16.15
N LEU A 13 15.09 -27.85 -15.67
CA LEU A 13 13.75 -27.59 -15.15
C LEU A 13 13.77 -26.88 -13.78
N SER A 14 14.76 -27.16 -12.93
CA SER A 14 14.93 -26.46 -11.65
C SER A 14 15.39 -25.00 -11.78
N LEU A 15 16.04 -24.64 -12.89
CA LEU A 15 16.47 -23.25 -13.14
C LEU A 15 15.35 -22.34 -13.66
N ALA A 16 14.27 -22.92 -14.21
CA ALA A 16 13.13 -22.16 -14.73
C ALA A 16 12.18 -21.65 -13.63
N ALA A 17 12.20 -22.24 -12.43
CA ALA A 17 11.34 -21.83 -11.31
C ALA A 17 11.82 -20.57 -10.56
N ALA A 18 13.03 -20.08 -10.85
CA ALA A 18 13.56 -18.85 -10.24
C ALA A 18 13.28 -17.58 -11.08
N GLY A 19 12.55 -17.70 -12.20
CA GLY A 19 12.38 -16.63 -13.19
C GLY A 19 11.09 -15.82 -13.12
N SER A 20 10.20 -16.07 -12.16
CA SER A 20 8.90 -15.37 -12.06
C SER A 20 8.94 -14.09 -11.21
N ALA A 21 10.11 -13.51 -10.98
CA ALA A 21 10.21 -12.10 -10.65
C ALA A 21 10.18 -11.29 -11.96
N PHE A 22 9.00 -11.19 -12.58
CA PHE A 22 8.76 -10.13 -13.55
C PHE A 22 8.97 -8.82 -12.79
N ALA A 23 10.16 -8.24 -12.96
CA ALA A 23 10.49 -6.93 -12.44
C ALA A 23 9.43 -5.96 -12.96
N ARG A 24 8.50 -5.54 -12.09
CA ARG A 24 7.67 -4.37 -12.34
C ARG A 24 8.64 -3.26 -12.71
N SER A 25 8.55 -2.75 -13.95
CA SER A 25 9.57 -1.89 -14.57
C SER A 25 9.91 -0.65 -13.72
N ASP A 26 8.93 -0.22 -12.94
CA ASP A 26 9.00 0.95 -12.07
C ASP A 26 9.31 0.63 -10.61
N ILE A 27 9.59 -0.63 -10.24
CA ILE A 27 10.18 -0.95 -8.93
C ILE A 27 11.67 -1.23 -9.12
N ARG A 28 12.52 -0.39 -8.52
CA ARG A 28 13.98 -0.53 -8.58
C ARG A 28 14.58 -0.42 -7.20
N ASP A 29 15.45 -1.38 -6.86
CA ASP A 29 16.14 -1.43 -5.57
C ASP A 29 15.19 -1.35 -4.37
N GLY A 30 14.01 -1.96 -4.49
CA GLY A 30 12.96 -1.90 -3.47
C GLY A 30 12.24 -0.56 -3.38
N ASN A 31 12.33 0.31 -4.38
CA ASN A 31 11.66 1.61 -4.41
C ASN A 31 10.70 1.72 -5.60
N ALA A 32 9.52 2.25 -5.34
CA ALA A 32 8.54 2.58 -6.38
C ALA A 32 8.91 3.91 -7.07
N MET A 33 9.06 3.88 -8.39
CA MET A 33 9.39 5.04 -9.23
C MET A 33 8.11 5.71 -9.69
N VAL A 34 7.87 6.93 -9.21
CA VAL A 34 6.68 7.71 -9.51
C VAL A 34 7.05 8.86 -10.43
N GLN A 35 6.44 8.92 -11.60
CA GLN A 35 6.63 10.01 -12.54
C GLN A 35 5.57 11.11 -12.30
N PRO A 36 5.98 12.37 -12.07
CA PRO A 36 5.03 13.46 -11.96
C PRO A 36 4.34 13.71 -13.31
N VAL A 37 3.02 13.88 -13.27
CA VAL A 37 2.20 14.27 -14.43
C VAL A 37 1.65 15.67 -14.17
N LYS A 38 1.23 16.39 -15.22
CA LYS A 38 0.66 17.73 -15.07
C LYS A 38 -0.58 17.71 -14.16
N GLY A 39 -0.63 18.63 -13.20
CA GLY A 39 -1.68 18.73 -12.20
C GLY A 39 -1.45 17.79 -11.00
N ASP A 40 -2.53 17.34 -10.37
CA ASP A 40 -2.50 16.48 -9.18
C ASP A 40 -2.42 14.98 -9.53
N LYS A 41 -1.71 14.64 -10.61
CA LYS A 41 -1.62 13.29 -11.17
C LYS A 41 -0.20 12.75 -11.15
N TYR A 42 -0.11 11.43 -11.12
CA TYR A 42 1.13 10.66 -11.01
C TYR A 42 1.07 9.48 -11.98
N SER A 43 2.20 9.08 -12.53
CA SER A 43 2.29 7.90 -13.39
C SER A 43 3.23 6.88 -12.77
N ILE A 44 2.78 5.63 -12.69
CA ILE A 44 3.58 4.48 -12.28
C ILE A 44 3.15 3.27 -13.10
N ASP A 45 4.13 2.51 -13.60
CA ASP A 45 3.94 1.40 -14.54
C ASP A 45 3.10 1.79 -15.76
N GLY A 46 3.33 3.01 -16.27
CA GLY A 46 2.56 3.60 -17.37
C GLY A 46 1.11 4.00 -17.04
N SER A 47 0.65 3.76 -15.81
CA SER A 47 -0.71 4.07 -15.37
C SER A 47 -0.78 5.42 -14.68
N ILE A 48 -1.66 6.31 -15.17
CA ILE A 48 -1.87 7.65 -14.59
C ILE A 48 -2.98 7.59 -13.53
N MET A 49 -2.67 8.09 -12.35
CA MET A 49 -3.53 8.04 -11.17
C MET A 49 -3.50 9.34 -10.37
N GLY A 50 -4.57 9.61 -9.62
CA GLY A 50 -4.67 10.71 -8.66
C GLY A 50 -4.06 10.37 -7.29
N LYS A 51 -4.13 11.33 -6.37
CA LYS A 51 -3.54 11.23 -5.01
C LYS A 51 -4.04 10.02 -4.20
N ALA A 52 -5.36 9.79 -4.19
CA ALA A 52 -5.98 8.71 -3.43
C ALA A 52 -5.67 7.32 -4.02
N GLU A 53 -5.72 7.22 -5.35
CA GLU A 53 -5.38 6.00 -6.09
C GLU A 53 -3.90 5.64 -5.89
N LEU A 54 -3.01 6.64 -5.94
CA LEU A 54 -1.59 6.46 -5.64
C LEU A 54 -1.38 5.94 -4.23
N TYR A 55 -2.07 6.50 -3.23
CA TYR A 55 -1.96 6.01 -1.85
C TYR A 55 -2.34 4.52 -1.74
N GLY A 56 -3.48 4.13 -2.30
CA GLY A 56 -3.92 2.72 -2.29
C GLY A 56 -2.94 1.81 -3.03
N TYR A 57 -2.45 2.25 -4.19
CA TYR A 57 -1.48 1.50 -4.98
C TYR A 57 -0.15 1.31 -4.23
N MET A 58 0.38 2.37 -3.60
CA MET A 58 1.60 2.28 -2.76
C MET A 58 1.42 1.37 -1.55
N GLY A 59 0.22 1.36 -0.95
CA GLY A 59 -0.12 0.43 0.13
C GLY A 59 -0.03 -1.02 -0.33
N GLY A 60 -0.62 -1.33 -1.49
CA GLY A 60 -0.50 -2.64 -2.13
C GLY A 60 0.95 -3.01 -2.43
N LEU A 61 1.74 -2.10 -3.00
CA LEU A 61 3.16 -2.36 -3.26
C LEU A 61 3.97 -2.63 -1.98
N ARG A 62 3.65 -1.95 -0.88
CA ARG A 62 4.33 -2.20 0.40
C ARG A 62 3.99 -3.59 0.93
N ASP A 63 2.70 -3.95 0.88
CA ASP A 63 2.21 -5.18 1.51
C ASP A 63 2.51 -6.42 0.65
N ASP A 64 2.42 -6.30 -0.68
CA ASP A 64 2.62 -7.40 -1.63
C ASP A 64 4.08 -7.48 -2.11
N ASP A 65 4.65 -6.36 -2.54
CA ASP A 65 5.98 -6.30 -3.18
C ASP A 65 7.09 -5.83 -2.20
N HIS A 66 6.76 -5.55 -0.94
CA HIS A 66 7.71 -5.21 0.12
C HIS A 66 8.62 -4.02 -0.23
N ILE A 67 8.08 -3.02 -0.93
CA ILE A 67 8.83 -1.79 -1.20
C ILE A 67 9.20 -1.07 0.10
N THR A 68 10.35 -0.41 0.09
CA THR A 68 10.91 0.32 1.24
C THR A 68 10.88 1.84 1.04
N GLY A 69 10.62 2.30 -0.19
CA GLY A 69 10.60 3.71 -0.50
C GLY A 69 9.83 4.08 -1.76
N ILE A 70 9.54 5.37 -1.87
CA ILE A 70 8.90 6.00 -3.02
C ILE A 70 9.86 7.05 -3.57
N VAL A 71 10.15 6.99 -4.85
CA VAL A 71 11.04 7.91 -5.56
C VAL A 71 10.23 8.72 -6.56
N LEU A 72 10.11 10.03 -6.35
CA LEU A 72 9.54 10.95 -7.31
C LEU A 72 10.59 11.30 -8.38
N LYS A 73 10.33 10.96 -9.64
CA LYS A 73 11.21 11.32 -10.77
C LYS A 73 11.22 12.84 -10.97
N ARG A 74 12.29 13.37 -11.58
CA ARG A 74 12.50 14.81 -11.79
C ARG A 74 11.28 15.50 -12.41
N GLY A 75 11.06 16.75 -12.00
CA GLY A 75 10.06 17.64 -12.58
C GLY A 75 8.73 17.67 -11.83
N GLY A 76 8.70 17.18 -10.59
CA GLY A 76 7.54 17.29 -9.72
C GLY A 76 7.39 18.70 -9.15
N SER A 77 6.15 19.14 -8.94
CA SER A 77 5.86 20.38 -8.21
C SER A 77 6.11 20.22 -6.71
N ASP A 78 6.24 21.33 -5.98
CA ASP A 78 6.39 21.29 -4.53
C ASP A 78 5.20 20.61 -3.83
N GLU A 79 4.00 20.75 -4.40
CA GLU A 79 2.82 20.05 -3.92
C GLU A 79 2.93 18.54 -4.13
N GLN A 80 3.42 18.10 -5.29
CA GLN A 80 3.64 16.67 -5.55
C GLN A 80 4.68 16.08 -4.61
N ARG A 81 5.77 16.80 -4.33
CA ARG A 81 6.77 16.39 -3.33
C ARG A 81 6.14 16.25 -1.95
N ARG A 82 5.33 17.23 -1.52
CA ARG A 82 4.62 17.18 -0.24
C ARG A 82 3.68 15.98 -0.15
N VAL A 83 2.92 15.69 -1.21
CA VAL A 83 2.02 14.54 -1.27
C VAL A 83 2.79 13.23 -1.16
N ILE A 84 3.88 13.06 -1.93
CA ILE A 84 4.71 11.86 -1.86
C ILE A 84 5.31 11.67 -0.47
N GLY A 85 5.83 12.73 0.15
CA GLY A 85 6.33 12.69 1.52
C GLY A 85 5.26 12.30 2.54
N SER A 86 4.03 12.80 2.38
CA SER A 86 2.90 12.45 3.25
C SER A 86 2.46 10.99 3.07
N ILE A 87 2.38 10.50 1.84
CA ILE A 87 2.03 9.10 1.55
C ILE A 87 3.10 8.17 2.12
N ALA A 88 4.38 8.45 1.83
CA ALA A 88 5.49 7.65 2.31
C ALA A 88 5.49 7.56 3.83
N LYS A 89 5.34 8.70 4.52
CA LYS A 89 5.23 8.74 5.98
C LYS A 89 4.09 7.88 6.50
N THR A 90 2.90 8.02 5.92
CA THR A 90 1.70 7.30 6.37
C THR A 90 1.87 5.78 6.20
N LEU A 91 2.58 5.36 5.16
CA LEU A 91 2.84 3.96 4.88
C LEU A 91 4.10 3.41 5.57
N GLY A 92 4.89 4.26 6.25
CA GLY A 92 6.16 3.88 6.87
C GLY A 92 7.31 3.68 5.86
N LEU A 93 7.19 4.25 4.67
CA LEU A 93 8.16 4.17 3.58
C LEU A 93 9.10 5.37 3.60
N LYS A 94 10.28 5.22 3.00
CA LYS A 94 11.17 6.35 2.70
C LYS A 94 10.66 7.13 1.48
N SER A 95 10.98 8.42 1.39
CA SER A 95 10.60 9.25 0.25
C SER A 95 11.80 10.00 -0.30
N PHE A 96 12.01 9.88 -1.61
CA PHE A 96 13.12 10.52 -2.31
C PHE A 96 12.62 11.24 -3.57
N GLU A 97 13.38 12.21 -4.03
CA GLU A 97 13.27 12.84 -5.33
C GLU A 97 14.54 12.55 -6.12
N GLN A 98 14.38 12.13 -7.38
CA GLN A 98 15.50 11.96 -8.29
C GLN A 98 15.79 13.29 -9.01
N ASP A 99 16.92 13.90 -8.70
CA ASP A 99 17.41 15.11 -9.34
C ASP A 99 18.75 14.85 -10.03
N GLY A 100 18.77 14.93 -11.37
CA GLY A 100 20.02 14.82 -12.15
C GLY A 100 20.80 13.49 -12.05
N GLY A 101 20.30 12.49 -11.34
CA GLY A 101 21.02 11.24 -11.04
C GLY A 101 21.21 10.99 -9.54
N ASP A 102 21.07 12.04 -8.73
CA ASP A 102 21.14 11.98 -7.28
C ASP A 102 19.75 11.77 -6.65
N LEU A 103 19.68 11.02 -5.54
CA LEU A 103 18.48 10.88 -4.73
C LEU A 103 18.53 11.90 -3.58
N LYS A 104 17.54 12.79 -3.54
CA LYS A 104 17.34 13.75 -2.45
C LYS A 104 16.18 13.32 -1.58
N GLU A 105 16.36 13.28 -0.26
CA GLU A 105 15.24 12.98 0.63
C GLU A 105 14.14 14.04 0.54
N ILE A 106 12.89 13.57 0.41
CA ILE A 106 11.71 14.43 0.50
C ILE A 106 11.36 14.53 1.99
N PRO A 107 11.32 15.75 2.56
CA PRO A 107 10.92 15.95 3.95
C PRO A 107 9.55 15.33 4.21
N GLN A 108 9.51 14.41 5.16
CA GLN A 108 8.26 13.81 5.62
C GLN A 108 7.65 14.73 6.68
N PRO A 109 6.39 15.16 6.55
CA PRO A 109 5.78 16.09 7.50
C PRO A 109 5.80 15.48 8.90
N ASP A 110 6.31 16.14 9.94
CA ASP A 110 6.57 15.55 11.28
C ASP A 110 5.35 14.91 11.96
N ARG A 111 4.15 15.25 11.51
CA ARG A 111 2.91 14.61 11.93
C ARG A 111 2.43 13.62 10.86
N PRO A 112 2.21 12.32 11.18
CA PRO A 112 1.45 11.45 10.30
C PRO A 112 0.12 12.15 10.06
N ALA A 113 -0.27 12.34 8.79
CA ALA A 113 -1.66 12.67 8.51
C ALA A 113 -2.46 11.57 9.20
N ALA A 114 -3.30 11.93 10.18
CA ALA A 114 -4.17 10.97 10.83
C ALA A 114 -4.85 10.19 9.70
N ALA A 115 -4.69 8.86 9.70
CA ALA A 115 -5.41 8.01 8.76
C ALA A 115 -6.86 8.52 8.75
N PRO A 116 -7.48 8.76 7.57
CA PRO A 116 -8.88 9.12 7.54
C PRO A 116 -9.58 8.08 8.40
N ALA A 117 -10.20 8.53 9.49
CA ALA A 117 -10.97 7.63 10.33
C ALA A 117 -11.95 6.96 9.38
N ILE A 118 -11.77 5.66 9.16
CA ILE A 118 -12.87 4.87 8.65
C ILE A 118 -13.89 5.04 9.77
N GLU A 119 -14.89 5.90 9.52
CA GLU A 119 -16.14 5.87 10.25
C GLU A 119 -16.64 4.44 10.06
N ASN A 120 -16.24 3.57 10.99
CA ASN A 120 -17.07 2.45 11.36
C ASN A 120 -18.43 3.10 11.60
N PRO A 121 -19.49 2.77 10.83
CA PRO A 121 -20.80 3.27 11.16
C PRO A 121 -21.03 2.82 12.60
N SER A 122 -21.00 3.80 13.51
CA SER A 122 -21.40 3.63 14.90
C SER A 122 -22.71 2.89 14.83
N ALA A 123 -22.74 1.69 15.39
CA ALA A 123 -23.96 0.94 15.56
C ALA A 123 -24.97 1.89 16.20
N THR A 124 -26.00 2.23 15.42
CA THR A 124 -27.12 3.05 15.83
C THR A 124 -27.63 2.56 17.19
N ASP A 125 -27.81 3.53 18.08
CA ASP A 125 -28.37 3.41 19.41
C ASP A 125 -29.53 2.41 19.54
N GLY A 126 -29.53 1.70 20.68
CA GLY A 126 -30.77 1.41 21.40
C GLY A 126 -31.17 -0.05 21.51
N GLN A 127 -30.48 -0.82 22.36
CA GLN A 127 -31.14 -1.94 23.05
C GLN A 127 -30.50 -2.23 24.42
N PRO A 128 -31.09 -1.76 25.53
CA PRO A 128 -30.74 -2.28 26.85
C PRO A 128 -31.48 -3.62 27.05
N ALA A 129 -30.79 -4.74 26.88
CA ALA A 129 -31.27 -6.01 27.42
C ALA A 129 -30.78 -6.15 28.87
N ALA A 130 -31.42 -5.41 29.78
CA ALA A 130 -31.20 -5.55 31.21
C ALA A 130 -32.33 -6.36 31.85
N ALA A 131 -31.93 -7.51 32.39
CA ALA A 131 -32.47 -8.20 33.56
C ALA A 131 -33.93 -8.71 33.56
N ALA A 132 -34.03 -10.02 33.82
CA ALA A 132 -35.25 -10.78 34.06
C ALA A 132 -36.07 -10.25 35.25
N PRO A 133 -37.40 -10.43 35.21
CA PRO A 133 -38.21 -10.56 36.42
C PRO A 133 -38.62 -12.03 36.66
N ALA A 134 -38.47 -12.45 37.92
CA ALA A 134 -38.93 -13.73 38.46
C ALA A 134 -40.47 -13.89 38.36
N PRO A 135 -41.01 -15.12 38.33
CA PRO A 135 -42.44 -15.35 38.40
C PRO A 135 -42.88 -15.29 39.86
N THR A 136 -43.78 -14.36 40.19
CA THR A 136 -44.54 -14.43 41.44
C THR A 136 -46.03 -14.46 41.10
N GLU A 137 -46.62 -15.59 41.48
CA GLU A 137 -48.04 -15.93 41.41
C GLU A 137 -48.97 -14.93 42.11
N LYS A 138 -50.24 -14.98 41.65
CA LYS A 138 -51.51 -14.93 42.42
C LYS A 138 -52.26 -13.56 42.52
N PRO A 139 -53.60 -13.56 42.70
CA PRO A 139 -54.67 -14.11 41.85
C PRO A 139 -55.82 -13.09 41.57
N ALA A 140 -56.90 -13.60 40.97
CA ALA A 140 -58.31 -13.17 41.08
C ALA A 140 -58.87 -12.19 40.02
N GLY A 141 -59.55 -12.79 39.04
CA GLY A 141 -60.68 -12.18 38.34
C GLY A 141 -61.99 -12.72 38.92
N ASN A 142 -63.03 -11.88 38.81
CA ASN A 142 -64.43 -12.07 39.21
C ASN A 142 -65.05 -13.44 38.92
#